data_AF-A0A667XKD7-F1
#
_entry.id   AF-A0A667XKD7-F1
#
_cell.length_a   1.000
_cell.length_b   1.000
_cell.length_c   1.000
_cell.angle_alpha   90.00
_cell.angle_beta   90.00
_cell.angle_gamma   90.00
#
_symmetry.space_group_name_H-M   'P 1'
#
loop_
_entity.id
_entity.type
_entity.pdbx_description
1 polymer ?
#
loop_
_entity_poly.entity_id
_entity_poly.type
_entity_poly.pdbx_seq_one_letter_code
_entity_poly.pdbx_strand_id
1 'polypeptide(L)'
;MEAVPQLSLPLLQAYLFCPHQATQLRRCSEKHSFYCSYGQIRAFFVDAAMTWYDAKETCQGKLLDLAIVTQQNEYQFDKGGWIGLYREKNTLWKWSGKEQSNYTNWAPNEPSTADCGSIDLKTKQLHSTDCSKKLNYTKKKKKKKLKDLFID
;
A
#
# COMPACT_ATOMS: atom_id res chain seq x y z
N MET A 1 -27.33 -9.46 -48.13
CA MET A 1 -27.11 -10.90 -47.94
C MET A 1 -25.61 -11.11 -48.01
N GLU A 2 -24.93 -11.05 -46.86
CA GLU A 2 -23.59 -11.62 -46.72
C GLU A 2 -23.58 -12.45 -45.45
N ALA A 3 -22.98 -13.62 -45.59
CA ALA A 3 -23.10 -14.75 -44.70
C ALA A 3 -22.29 -14.56 -43.42
N VAL A 4 -22.84 -15.07 -42.32
CA VAL A 4 -22.18 -15.26 -41.03
C VAL A 4 -21.39 -16.58 -41.10
N PRO A 5 -20.05 -16.60 -40.92
CA PRO A 5 -19.34 -17.83 -40.67
C PRO A 5 -19.21 -18.09 -39.17
N GLN A 6 -19.40 -19.37 -38.82
CA GLN A 6 -19.61 -19.90 -37.49
C GLN A 6 -18.38 -19.85 -36.57
N LEU A 7 -18.70 -19.74 -35.28
CA LEU A 7 -17.83 -19.93 -34.13
C LEU A 7 -17.26 -21.36 -34.06
N SER A 8 -15.96 -21.47 -33.81
CA SER A 8 -15.37 -22.58 -33.06
C SER A 8 -14.57 -22.03 -31.89
N LEU A 9 -14.98 -22.40 -30.68
CA LEU A 9 -14.32 -22.07 -29.41
C LEU A 9 -13.07 -22.96 -29.26
N PRO A 10 -11.93 -22.39 -28.83
CA PRO A 10 -11.50 -22.74 -27.48
C PRO A 10 -11.02 -21.54 -26.65
N LEU A 11 -11.55 -21.49 -25.43
CA LEU A 11 -10.95 -20.95 -24.21
C LEU A 11 -10.86 -19.42 -24.05
N LEU A 12 -11.79 -18.91 -23.24
CA LEU A 12 -11.64 -17.75 -22.37
C LEU A 12 -10.20 -17.62 -21.85
N GLN A 13 -9.56 -16.47 -22.12
CA GLN A 13 -8.59 -15.73 -21.27
C GLN A 13 -7.56 -15.00 -22.14
N ALA A 14 -7.90 -13.82 -22.69
CA ALA A 14 -6.88 -12.99 -23.33
C ALA A 14 -7.17 -11.48 -23.39
N TYR A 15 -8.02 -10.93 -22.50
CA TYR A 15 -8.07 -9.48 -22.29
C TYR A 15 -7.36 -9.17 -20.95
N LEU A 16 -6.31 -8.35 -21.04
CA LEU A 16 -5.26 -8.06 -20.03
C LEU A 16 -4.00 -8.94 -20.14
N PHE A 17 -3.43 -9.06 -21.33
CA PHE A 17 -2.01 -9.36 -21.50
C PHE A 17 -1.30 -8.18 -22.15
N CYS A 18 -0.31 -7.62 -21.44
CA CYS A 18 0.68 -6.72 -22.03
C CYS A 18 1.58 -7.55 -22.97
N PRO A 19 1.77 -7.21 -24.26
CA PRO A 19 2.51 -8.03 -25.21
C PRO A 19 4.00 -8.02 -24.88
N HIS A 20 4.58 -9.21 -24.79
CA HIS A 20 5.98 -9.46 -24.44
C HIS A 20 6.81 -9.56 -25.73
N GLN A 21 7.91 -8.81 -25.83
CA GLN A 21 9.09 -9.30 -26.54
C GLN A 21 10.04 -9.93 -25.52
N ALA A 22 10.59 -11.07 -25.91
CA ALA A 22 11.33 -12.02 -25.10
C ALA A 22 12.62 -11.45 -24.50
N THR A 23 13.06 -12.06 -23.38
CA THR A 23 14.38 -11.95 -22.70
C THR A 23 14.58 -10.95 -21.55
N GLN A 24 13.55 -10.26 -21.05
CA GLN A 24 13.61 -9.71 -19.68
C GLN A 24 12.24 -9.79 -19.02
N LEU A 25 12.20 -10.36 -17.81
CA LEU A 25 11.01 -10.43 -16.96
C LEU A 25 10.72 -9.03 -16.37
N ARG A 26 10.36 -8.06 -17.22
CA ARG A 26 9.84 -6.75 -16.78
C ARG A 26 8.35 -6.89 -16.53
N ARG A 27 7.99 -7.07 -15.26
CA ARG A 27 6.64 -6.85 -14.74
C ARG A 27 6.54 -5.43 -14.19
N CYS A 28 5.39 -4.80 -14.40
CA CYS A 28 5.13 -3.36 -14.27
C CYS A 28 5.75 -2.70 -13.03
N SER A 29 6.32 -1.52 -13.27
CA SER A 29 7.12 -0.66 -12.41
C SER A 29 6.67 -0.55 -10.95
N GLU A 30 7.68 -0.57 -10.08
CA GLU A 30 7.71 -0.32 -8.63
C GLU A 30 6.76 0.82 -8.19
N LYS A 31 5.75 0.52 -7.36
CA LYS A 31 4.89 1.55 -6.74
C LYS A 31 4.59 1.24 -5.26
N HIS A 32 4.60 2.28 -4.42
CA HIS A 32 4.31 2.27 -2.98
C HIS A 32 2.79 2.19 -2.72
N SER A 33 2.29 1.98 -1.49
CA SER A 33 0.86 1.64 -1.32
C SER A 33 0.22 2.26 -0.07
N PHE A 34 -1.11 2.35 -0.03
CA PHE A 34 -1.88 2.97 1.06
C PHE A 34 -3.25 2.30 1.26
N TYR A 35 -3.92 2.57 2.37
CA TYR A 35 -5.27 2.08 2.63
C TYR A 35 -6.27 3.23 2.69
N CYS A 36 -7.42 3.05 2.02
CA CYS A 36 -8.60 3.91 2.19
C CYS A 36 -9.67 3.19 3.00
N SER A 37 -10.47 3.89 3.80
CA SER A 37 -11.66 3.32 4.44
C SER A 37 -12.80 4.32 4.51
N TYR A 38 -14.02 3.80 4.67
CA TYR A 38 -15.16 4.57 5.15
C TYR A 38 -15.42 4.17 6.61
N GLY A 39 -14.94 5.00 7.54
CA GLY A 39 -14.95 4.66 8.97
C GLY A 39 -14.06 3.45 9.29
N GLN A 40 -14.43 2.69 10.31
CA GLN A 40 -13.66 1.54 10.81
C GLN A 40 -14.08 0.19 10.22
N ILE A 41 -15.15 0.12 9.42
CA ILE A 41 -15.78 -1.14 8.99
C ILE A 41 -14.90 -1.89 7.98
N ARG A 42 -14.48 -1.21 6.91
CA ARG A 42 -13.75 -1.85 5.81
C ARG A 42 -12.65 -0.95 5.24
N ALA A 43 -11.44 -1.49 5.19
CA ALA A 43 -10.29 -0.89 4.53
C ALA A 43 -10.04 -1.52 3.15
N PHE A 44 -9.58 -0.70 2.20
CA PHE A 44 -9.23 -1.09 0.85
C PHE A 44 -7.79 -0.71 0.58
N PHE A 45 -6.99 -1.68 0.12
CA PHE A 45 -5.61 -1.45 -0.25
C PHE A 45 -5.51 -0.87 -1.67
N VAL A 46 -4.72 0.18 -1.81
CA VAL A 46 -4.41 0.84 -3.08
C VAL A 46 -2.91 0.73 -3.34
N ASP A 47 -2.56 0.07 -4.44
CA ASP A 47 -1.17 -0.15 -4.85
C ASP A 47 -0.66 1.01 -5.73
N ALA A 48 -0.44 2.19 -5.13
CA ALA A 48 0.00 3.38 -5.84
C ALA A 48 0.95 4.30 -5.04
N ALA A 49 2.06 4.69 -5.69
CA ALA A 49 3.19 5.31 -5.01
C ALA A 49 3.00 6.79 -4.71
N MET A 50 2.52 7.10 -3.52
CA MET A 50 2.06 8.45 -3.19
C MET A 50 2.68 8.97 -1.89
N THR A 51 2.73 10.30 -1.77
CA THR A 51 2.93 10.96 -0.48
C THR A 51 1.71 10.70 0.40
N TRP A 52 1.81 10.97 1.70
CA TRP A 52 0.65 10.83 2.58
C TRP A 52 -0.51 11.74 2.14
N TYR A 53 -0.19 12.96 1.69
CA TYR A 53 -1.19 13.94 1.23
C TYR A 53 -1.89 13.49 -0.06
N ASP A 54 -1.14 13.04 -1.08
CA ASP A 54 -1.76 12.60 -2.34
C ASP A 54 -2.60 11.33 -2.13
N ALA A 55 -2.16 10.44 -1.23
CA ALA A 55 -2.92 9.25 -0.87
C ALA A 55 -4.25 9.62 -0.19
N LYS A 56 -4.23 10.61 0.71
CA LYS A 56 -5.43 11.15 1.35
C LYS A 56 -6.39 11.75 0.33
N GLU A 57 -5.90 12.62 -0.54
CA GLU A 57 -6.72 13.22 -1.61
C GLU A 57 -7.35 12.14 -2.50
N THR A 58 -6.59 11.09 -2.83
CA THR A 58 -7.09 9.96 -3.65
C THR A 58 -8.24 9.22 -2.97
N CYS A 59 -8.16 8.99 -1.65
CA CYS A 59 -9.27 8.40 -0.90
C CYS A 59 -10.48 9.35 -0.84
N GLN A 60 -10.24 10.64 -0.59
CA GLN A 60 -11.29 11.66 -0.47
C GLN A 60 -12.04 11.93 -1.77
N GLY A 61 -11.36 11.84 -2.92
CA GLY A 61 -11.99 11.89 -4.24
C GLY A 61 -12.98 10.74 -4.50
N LYS A 62 -12.98 9.71 -3.65
CA LYS A 62 -13.93 8.58 -3.67
C LYS A 62 -14.89 8.56 -2.49
N LEU A 63 -15.03 9.68 -1.77
CA LEU A 63 -15.82 9.80 -0.54
C LEU A 63 -15.34 8.88 0.60
N LEU A 64 -14.06 8.48 0.58
CA LEU A 64 -13.38 7.73 1.63
C LEU A 64 -12.38 8.66 2.36
N ASP A 65 -11.66 8.15 3.34
CA ASP A 65 -10.44 8.78 3.86
C ASP A 65 -9.32 7.74 3.94
N LEU A 66 -8.10 8.16 4.29
CA LEU A 66 -7.07 7.21 4.66
C LEU A 66 -7.53 6.37 5.86
N ALA A 67 -7.19 5.09 5.82
CA ALA A 67 -7.82 4.12 6.69
C ALA A 67 -7.47 4.30 8.17
N ILE A 68 -8.48 4.13 9.02
CA ILE A 68 -8.33 4.11 10.47
C ILE A 68 -8.09 2.68 10.93
N VAL A 69 -7.02 2.46 11.71
CA VAL A 69 -6.70 1.14 12.28
C VAL A 69 -7.31 1.06 13.67
N THR A 70 -7.96 -0.05 14.00
CA THR A 70 -8.50 -0.41 15.31
C THR A 70 -8.14 -1.85 15.64
N GLN A 71 -8.29 -2.25 16.90
CA GLN A 71 -8.12 -3.65 17.29
C GLN A 71 -9.10 -4.57 16.54
N GLN A 72 -10.28 -4.06 16.16
CA GLN A 72 -11.30 -4.83 15.46
C GLN A 72 -11.04 -4.98 13.97
N ASN A 73 -10.22 -4.11 13.36
CA ASN A 73 -9.99 -4.14 11.91
C ASN A 73 -8.53 -4.33 11.51
N GLU A 74 -7.59 -4.44 12.46
CA GLU A 74 -6.16 -4.60 12.18
C GLU A 74 -5.83 -5.81 11.28
N TYR A 75 -6.68 -6.83 11.30
CA TYR A 75 -6.55 -8.02 10.44
C TYR A 75 -6.69 -7.69 8.94
N GLN A 76 -7.34 -6.58 8.59
CA GLN A 76 -7.52 -6.14 7.20
C GLN A 76 -6.25 -5.52 6.60
N PHE A 77 -5.28 -5.16 7.44
CA PHE A 77 -4.04 -4.49 7.02
C PHE A 77 -2.95 -5.50 6.69
N ASP A 78 -3.19 -6.37 5.71
CA ASP A 78 -2.35 -7.50 5.32
C ASP A 78 -1.08 -7.12 4.53
N LYS A 79 -0.82 -5.82 4.38
CA LYS A 79 0.34 -5.19 3.71
C LYS A 79 0.72 -3.90 4.43
N GLY A 80 1.95 -3.44 4.22
CA GLY A 80 2.41 -2.16 4.76
C GLY A 80 2.03 -1.01 3.84
N GLY A 81 1.76 0.15 4.42
CA GLY A 81 1.37 1.34 3.65
C GLY A 81 0.93 2.51 4.52
N TRP A 82 0.57 3.61 3.85
CA TRP A 82 -0.01 4.76 4.52
C TRP A 82 -1.38 4.44 5.12
N ILE A 83 -1.62 5.04 6.30
CA ILE A 83 -2.88 4.99 7.04
C ILE A 83 -3.27 6.41 7.47
N GLY A 84 -4.48 6.60 7.97
CA GLY A 84 -5.03 7.91 8.31
C GLY A 84 -4.43 8.55 9.56
N LEU A 85 -3.35 8.01 10.10
CA LEU A 85 -2.71 8.52 11.30
C LEU A 85 -1.81 9.71 10.95
N TYR A 86 -1.95 10.82 11.66
CA TYR A 86 -1.13 12.03 11.47
C TYR A 86 -0.98 12.82 12.78
N ARG A 87 0.04 13.66 12.88
CA ARG A 87 0.28 14.52 14.03
C ARG A 87 -0.15 15.95 13.74
N GLU A 88 -1.08 16.46 14.52
CA GLU A 88 -1.57 17.84 14.40
C GLU A 88 -0.61 18.78 15.13
N LYS A 89 -0.08 19.79 14.41
CA LYS A 89 0.76 20.88 14.97
C LYS A 89 1.92 20.37 15.84
N ASN A 90 2.50 19.21 15.53
CA ASN A 90 3.57 18.57 16.30
C ASN A 90 3.21 18.21 17.75
N THR A 91 1.93 18.16 18.12
CA THR A 91 1.51 17.88 19.50
C THR A 91 0.82 16.54 19.64
N LEU A 92 -0.29 16.32 18.92
CA LEU A 92 -1.18 15.17 19.16
C LEU A 92 -1.38 14.34 17.89
N TRP A 93 -1.26 13.02 18.03
CA TRP A 93 -1.62 12.06 16.98
C TRP A 93 -3.14 11.93 16.86
N LYS A 94 -3.64 12.03 15.64
CA LYS A 94 -5.05 11.95 15.27
C LYS A 94 -5.26 11.08 14.04
N TRP A 95 -6.49 10.66 13.85
CA TRP A 95 -6.94 9.95 12.66
C TRP A 95 -7.67 10.90 11.70
N SER A 96 -7.38 10.81 10.41
CA SER A 96 -7.85 11.73 9.37
C SER A 96 -9.32 11.55 8.99
N GLY A 97 -9.90 10.39 9.30
CA GLY A 97 -11.32 10.11 9.06
C GLY A 97 -12.24 10.73 10.13
N LYS A 98 -13.55 10.53 9.94
CA LYS A 98 -14.59 11.07 10.84
C LYS A 98 -14.62 10.39 12.21
N GLU A 99 -14.14 9.16 12.27
CA GLU A 99 -14.09 8.36 13.49
C GLU A 99 -12.71 8.47 14.14
N GLN A 100 -12.63 8.19 15.44
CA GLN A 100 -11.37 8.16 16.18
C GLN A 100 -11.03 6.73 16.59
N SER A 101 -9.74 6.44 16.74
CA SER A 101 -9.26 5.15 17.20
C SER A 101 -8.22 5.32 18.30
N ASN A 102 -8.28 4.42 19.28
CA ASN A 102 -7.31 4.29 20.36
C ASN A 102 -6.21 3.27 20.05
N TYR A 103 -6.05 2.88 18.77
CA TYR A 103 -5.01 1.95 18.36
C TYR A 103 -3.62 2.56 18.51
N THR A 104 -2.80 1.98 19.37
CA THR A 104 -1.50 2.52 19.78
C THR A 104 -0.41 1.44 19.74
N ASN A 105 -0.48 0.52 18.79
CA ASN A 105 0.57 -0.49 18.58
C ASN A 105 1.79 0.14 17.89
N TRP A 106 2.46 1.08 18.54
CA TRP A 106 3.66 1.73 17.98
C TRP A 106 4.84 0.76 17.92
N ALA A 107 5.70 0.92 16.90
CA ALA A 107 6.98 0.23 16.88
C ALA A 107 7.89 0.73 18.02
N PRO A 108 8.89 -0.05 18.46
CA PRO A 108 9.83 0.42 19.48
C PRO A 108 10.48 1.74 19.08
N ASN A 109 10.50 2.71 20.01
CA ASN A 109 11.00 4.08 19.82
C ASN A 109 10.17 4.99 18.89
N GLU A 110 8.92 4.62 18.61
CA GLU A 110 7.95 5.49 17.94
C GLU A 110 6.91 6.04 18.95
N PRO A 111 6.23 7.16 18.65
CA PRO A 111 6.43 8.03 17.49
C PRO A 111 7.70 8.89 17.56
N SER A 112 8.42 9.00 16.44
CA SER A 112 9.60 9.85 16.29
C SER A 112 9.27 11.29 15.86
N THR A 113 10.14 11.96 15.10
CA THR A 113 10.00 13.38 14.73
C THR A 113 9.12 13.64 13.51
N ALA A 114 8.69 12.62 12.77
CA ALA A 114 7.81 12.83 11.61
C ALA A 114 6.31 12.90 12.00
N ASP A 115 5.47 13.33 11.06
CA ASP A 115 4.08 13.68 11.34
C ASP A 115 3.04 12.77 10.67
N CYS A 116 3.43 11.80 9.85
CA CYS A 116 2.49 10.92 9.15
C CYS A 116 2.70 9.46 9.51
N GLY A 117 1.61 8.72 9.72
CA GLY A 117 1.65 7.35 10.19
C GLY A 117 1.56 6.33 9.07
N SER A 118 2.36 5.27 9.17
CA SER A 118 2.29 4.08 8.31
C SER A 118 2.22 2.82 9.14
N ILE A 119 1.64 1.75 8.59
CA ILE A 119 1.56 0.44 9.26
C ILE A 119 2.57 -0.55 8.67
N ASP A 120 3.22 -1.33 9.53
CA ASP A 120 4.08 -2.45 9.12
C ASP A 120 3.24 -3.68 8.75
N LEU A 121 3.58 -4.31 7.63
CA LEU A 121 2.94 -5.53 7.13
C LEU A 121 2.92 -6.66 8.17
N LYS A 122 4.05 -6.93 8.80
CA LYS A 122 4.25 -8.14 9.62
C LYS A 122 3.84 -7.92 11.07
N THR A 123 4.24 -6.80 11.66
CA THR A 123 4.05 -6.55 13.09
C THR A 123 2.77 -5.78 13.39
N LYS A 124 2.12 -5.23 12.35
CA LYS A 124 1.00 -4.27 12.46
C LYS A 124 1.36 -3.02 13.25
N GLN A 125 2.66 -2.78 13.44
CA GLN A 125 3.11 -1.65 14.22
C GLN A 125 3.01 -0.36 13.44
N LEU A 126 2.70 0.70 14.17
CA LEU A 126 2.64 2.06 13.66
C LEU A 126 4.05 2.64 13.64
N HIS A 127 4.37 3.32 12.54
CA HIS A 127 5.61 4.07 12.34
C HIS A 127 5.30 5.52 12.03
N SER A 128 6.05 6.44 12.62
CA SER A 128 6.06 7.82 12.17
C SER A 128 7.01 7.96 10.96
N THR A 129 6.49 8.49 9.87
CA THR A 129 7.18 8.64 8.59
C THR A 129 6.97 10.06 8.07
N ASP A 130 8.01 10.62 7.45
CA ASP A 130 7.94 11.88 6.72
C ASP A 130 6.80 11.83 5.68
N CYS A 131 5.84 12.75 5.81
CA CYS A 131 4.66 12.85 4.96
C CYS A 131 4.98 12.99 3.47
N SER A 132 6.13 13.60 3.15
CA SER A 132 6.62 13.81 1.78
C SER A 132 7.30 12.57 1.21
N LYS A 133 7.61 11.59 2.05
CA LYS A 133 8.23 10.35 1.61
C LYS A 133 7.23 9.57 0.76
N LYS A 134 7.73 8.93 -0.28
CA LYS A 134 6.98 7.90 -1.00
C LYS A 134 7.43 6.55 -0.43
N LEU A 135 6.54 5.81 0.22
CA LEU A 135 6.90 4.69 1.12
C LEU A 135 7.17 3.34 0.45
N ASN A 136 8.42 2.86 0.37
CA ASN A 136 8.74 1.52 -0.15
C ASN A 136 8.87 0.44 0.94
N TYR A 137 7.85 -0.39 1.11
CA TYR A 137 7.83 -1.46 2.12
C TYR A 137 7.94 -2.87 1.50
N THR A 138 9.10 -3.22 0.93
CA THR A 138 9.47 -4.64 0.76
C THR A 138 10.88 -4.92 1.28
N LYS A 139 11.05 -6.12 1.88
CA LYS A 139 12.25 -6.59 2.58
C LYS A 139 13.54 -6.25 1.81
N LYS A 140 14.51 -5.61 2.49
CA LYS A 140 15.91 -5.58 2.04
C LYS A 140 16.39 -7.03 1.86
N LYS A 141 16.35 -7.59 0.65
CA LYS A 141 17.20 -8.75 0.34
C LYS A 141 18.64 -8.22 0.36
N LYS A 142 19.47 -8.68 1.30
CA LYS A 142 20.92 -8.46 1.24
C LYS A 142 21.37 -8.90 -0.16
N LYS A 143 22.03 -8.01 -0.91
CA LYS A 143 22.72 -8.38 -2.14
C LYS A 143 23.77 -9.44 -1.75
N LYS A 144 23.55 -10.71 -2.09
CA LYS A 144 24.64 -11.70 -2.05
C LYS A 144 25.61 -11.28 -3.15
N LYS A 145 26.88 -11.03 -2.81
CA LYS A 145 27.90 -10.63 -3.77
C LYS A 145 28.04 -11.78 -4.78
N LEU A 146 27.97 -11.47 -6.08
CA LEU A 146 28.11 -12.47 -7.16
C LEU A 146 29.49 -13.16 -7.16
N LYS A 147 30.45 -12.63 -6.41
CA LYS A 147 31.80 -13.20 -6.22
C LYS A 147 31.84 -14.33 -5.19
N ASP A 148 30.79 -14.53 -4.40
CA ASP A 148 30.72 -15.59 -3.38
C ASP A 148 30.10 -16.89 -3.91
N LEU A 149 29.85 -16.98 -5.24
CA LEU A 149 29.27 -18.15 -5.91
C LEU A 149 30.24 -18.87 -6.85
N PHE A 150 31.44 -18.33 -7.05
CA PHE A 150 32.53 -18.97 -7.77
C PHE A 150 33.79 -18.80 -6.92
N ILE A 151 34.00 -19.75 -6.03
CA ILE A 151 35.34 -20.08 -5.51
C ILE A 151 35.60 -21.47 -6.07
N ASP A 152 36.71 -21.56 -6.81
CA ASP A 152 37.26 -22.75 -7.45
C ASP A 152 37.43 -23.94 -6.49
#